data_AF-A0A5K0WDH8-F1
#
_entry.id   AF-A0A5K0WDH8-F1
#
_cell.length_a   1.000
_cell.length_b   1.000
_cell.length_c   1.000
_cell.angle_alpha   90.00
_cell.angle_beta   90.00
_cell.angle_gamma   90.00
#
_symmetry.space_group_name_H-M   'P 1'
#
loop_
_entity.id
_entity.type
_entity.pdbx_description
1 polymer ?
#
loop_
_entity_poly.entity_id
_entity_poly.type
_entity_poly.pdbx_seq_one_letter_code
_entity_poly.pdbx_strand_id
1 'polypeptide(L)' 'MAYRADDDYDYLFKVVLIGDSGVGKSNLLSRFTRNEFSLESKSTIGVEFATRSIHVDDKVVKAQIWDTAGQER' A
#
# COMPACT_ATOMS: atom_id res chain seq x y z
N MET A 1 6.26 -21.73 27.03
CA MET A 1 5.73 -20.38 26.80
C MET A 1 6.16 -19.96 25.40
N ALA A 2 5.28 -20.08 24.42
CA ALA A 2 5.60 -19.76 23.03
C ALA A 2 5.54 -18.24 22.82
N TYR A 3 6.60 -17.68 22.23
CA TYR A 3 6.64 -16.31 21.74
C TYR A 3 5.61 -16.15 20.60
N ARG A 4 4.37 -15.77 20.92
CA ARG A 4 3.48 -15.16 19.92
C ARG A 4 3.97 -13.73 19.78
N ALA A 5 4.64 -13.44 18.67
CA ALA A 5 4.86 -12.07 18.26
C ALA A 5 3.47 -11.44 18.09
N ASP A 6 3.08 -10.60 19.05
CA ASP A 6 2.45 -9.29 18.89
C ASP A 6 1.74 -8.99 17.54
N ASP A 7 0.84 -9.86 17.09
CA ASP A 7 0.00 -9.59 15.94
C ASP A 7 -1.14 -8.67 16.39
N ASP A 8 -0.83 -7.37 16.39
CA ASP A 8 -1.73 -6.23 16.67
C ASP A 8 -2.79 -6.04 15.57
N TYR A 9 -3.18 -7.13 14.89
CA TYR A 9 -4.11 -7.17 13.76
C TYR A 9 -4.79 -8.55 13.61
N ASP A 10 -6.07 -8.55 13.25
CA ASP A 10 -6.84 -9.78 12.96
C ASP A 10 -6.51 -10.36 11.56
N TYR A 11 -6.22 -9.49 10.59
CA TYR A 11 -5.98 -9.89 9.20
C TYR A 11 -4.81 -9.16 8.56
N LEU A 12 -4.06 -9.88 7.73
CA LEU A 12 -3.01 -9.34 6.86
C LEU A 12 -3.39 -9.54 5.39
N PHE A 13 -3.57 -8.45 4.65
CA PHE A 13 -3.77 -8.50 3.20
C PHE A 13 -2.55 -7.96 2.46
N LYS A 14 -2.20 -8.64 1.36
CA LYS A 14 -1.16 -8.24 0.44
C LYS A 14 -1.80 -7.71 -0.84
N VAL A 15 -1.51 -6.47 -1.22
CA VAL A 15 -2.14 -5.75 -2.33
C VAL A 15 -1.07 -5.25 -3.28
N VAL A 16 -1.17 -5.56 -4.57
CA VAL A 16 -0.25 -5.06 -5.60
C VAL A 16 -1.03 -4.11 -6.51
N LEU A 17 -0.53 -2.89 -6.68
CA LEU A 17 -1.09 -1.90 -7.59
C LEU A 17 -0.45 -2.06 -8.97
N ILE A 18 -1.26 -2.43 -9.95
CA ILE A 18 -0.85 -2.60 -11.35
C ILE A 18 -1.59 -1.60 -12.26
N GLY A 19 -1.01 -1.36 -13.43
CA GLY A 19 -1.56 -0.45 -14.45
C GLY A 19 -0.48 0.43 -15.06
N ASP A 20 -0.81 1.09 -16.17
CA ASP A 20 0.14 1.85 -16.97
C ASP A 20 0.83 2.99 -16.20
N SER A 21 1.94 3.49 -16.75
CA SER A 21 2.63 4.65 -16.21
C SER A 21 1.72 5.88 -16.27
N GLY A 22 1.68 6.66 -15.19
CA GLY A 22 0.90 7.90 -15.13
C GLY A 22 -0.60 7.75 -14.79
N VAL A 23 -1.14 6.54 -14.63
CA VAL A 23 -2.57 6.34 -14.27
C VAL A 23 -2.92 6.71 -12.82
N GLY A 24 -1.92 7.09 -12.00
CA GLY A 24 -2.12 7.61 -10.65
C GLY A 24 -1.97 6.62 -9.49
N LYS A 25 -1.37 5.44 -9.72
CA LYS A 25 -1.15 4.41 -8.68
C LYS A 25 -0.45 4.95 -7.42
N SER A 26 0.66 5.66 -7.59
CA SER A 26 1.42 6.25 -6.47
C SER A 26 0.65 7.35 -5.74
N ASN A 27 -0.19 8.10 -6.46
CA ASN A 27 -1.09 9.08 -5.86
C ASN A 27 -2.19 8.41 -5.04
N LEU A 28 -2.73 7.27 -5.50
CA LEU A 28 -3.66 6.45 -4.70
C LEU A 28 -2.99 5.90 -3.45
N LEU A 29 -1.77 5.37 -3.57
CA LEU A 29 -1.00 4.90 -2.42
C LEU A 29 -0.73 6.02 -1.41
N SER A 30 -0.31 7.20 -1.89
CA SER A 30 -0.02 8.37 -1.05
C SER A 30 -1.29 8.91 -0.38
N ARG A 31 -2.40 8.97 -1.11
CA ARG A 31 -3.70 9.39 -0.55
C ARG A 31 -4.18 8.41 0.51
N PHE A 32 -4.03 7.12 0.26
CA PHE A 32 -4.40 6.09 1.23
C PHE A 32 -3.50 6.18 2.47
N THR A 33 -2.18 6.22 2.34
CA THR A 33 -1.28 6.10 3.49
C THR A 33 -1.08 7.39 4.27
N ARG A 34 -1.00 8.53 3.58
CA ARG A 34 -0.64 9.85 4.15
C ARG A 34 -1.71 10.92 3.98
N ASN A 35 -2.81 10.63 3.28
CA ASN A 35 -3.82 11.62 2.86
C ASN A 35 -3.22 12.76 2.00
N GLU A 36 -2.21 12.45 1.19
CA GLU A 36 -1.52 13.40 0.32
C GLU A 36 -1.87 13.18 -1.16
N PHE A 37 -1.70 14.23 -1.96
CA PHE A 37 -1.82 14.16 -3.41
C PHE A 37 -0.83 15.11 -4.06
N SER A 38 -0.14 14.65 -5.09
CA SER A 38 0.80 15.48 -5.87
C SER A 38 0.40 15.49 -7.33
N LEU A 39 0.12 16.69 -7.86
CA LEU A 39 -0.08 16.91 -9.30
C LEU A 39 1.20 16.62 -10.10
N GLU A 40 2.36 16.75 -9.44
CA GLU A 40 3.68 16.51 -10.04
C GLU A 40 4.22 15.11 -9.70
N SER A 41 3.33 14.12 -9.52
CA SER A 41 3.75 12.75 -9.21
C SER A 41 4.62 12.21 -10.35
N LYS A 42 5.88 11.87 -10.02
CA LYS A 42 6.82 11.24 -10.97
C LYS A 42 6.45 9.77 -11.16
N SER A 43 6.85 9.19 -12.30
CA SER A 43 6.70 7.74 -12.53
C SER A 43 7.45 6.94 -11.45
N THR A 44 6.80 5.91 -10.92
CA THR A 44 7.44 4.97 -10.00
C THR A 44 8.63 4.30 -10.68
N ILE A 45 9.78 4.32 -10.02
CA ILE A 45 10.97 3.57 -10.43
C ILE A 45 11.03 2.30 -9.60
N GLY A 46 10.87 1.14 -10.24
CA GLY A 46 10.85 -0.14 -9.53
C GLY A 46 9.57 -0.37 -8.75
N VAL A 47 9.68 -0.61 -7.44
CA VAL A 47 8.56 -0.94 -6.55
C VAL A 47 8.66 -0.12 -5.26
N GLU A 48 7.58 0.56 -4.89
CA GLU A 48 7.41 1.21 -3.59
C GLU A 48 6.55 0.30 -2.68
N PHE A 49 6.90 0.24 -1.39
CA PHE A 49 6.18 -0.55 -0.40
C PHE A 49 5.64 0.35 0.72
N ALA A 50 4.38 0.15 1.07
CA ALA A 50 3.79 0.78 2.25
C ALA A 50 2.96 -0.22 3.05
N THR A 51 2.76 0.10 4.32
CA THR A 51 1.86 -0.65 5.21
C THR A 51 0.90 0.32 5.90
N ARG A 52 -0.36 -0.08 6.03
CA ARG A 52 -1.35 0.66 6.80
C ARG A 52 -2.28 -0.30 7.55
N SER A 53 -2.49 -0.05 8.83
CA SER A 53 -3.54 -0.71 9.61
C SER A 53 -4.81 0.14 9.57
N ILE A 54 -5.94 -0.51 9.29
CA ILE A 54 -7.27 0.11 9.27
C ILE A 54 -8.24 -0.73 10.10
N HIS A 55 -9.26 -0.11 10.67
CA HIS A 55 -10.36 -0.82 11.31
C HIS A 55 -11.46 -1.06 10.29
N VAL A 56 -11.88 -2.32 10.14
CA VAL A 56 -13.01 -2.73 9.32
C VAL A 56 -13.93 -3.53 10.24
N ASP A 57 -15.10 -2.97 10.56
CA ASP A 57 -15.98 -3.48 11.61
C ASP A 57 -15.25 -3.64 12.96
N ASP A 58 -15.30 -4.83 13.57
CA ASP A 58 -14.61 -5.18 14.81
C ASP A 58 -13.19 -5.73 14.59
N LYS A 59 -12.66 -5.62 13.37
CA LYS A 59 -11.40 -6.23 12.96
C LYS A 59 -10.34 -5.21 12.59
N VAL A 60 -9.12 -5.43 13.07
CA VAL A 60 -7.95 -4.67 12.66
C VAL A 60 -7.31 -5.36 11.47
N VAL A 61 -7.29 -4.65 10.34
CA VAL A 61 -6.77 -5.14 9.07
C VAL A 61 -5.47 -4.42 8.74
N LYS A 62 -4.38 -5.18 8.64
CA LYS A 62 -3.09 -4.69 8.15
C LYS A 62 -3.00 -4.91 6.64
N ALA A 63 -2.93 -3.84 5.88
CA ALA A 63 -2.69 -3.87 4.44
C ALA A 63 -1.20 -3.63 4.16
N GLN A 64 -0.58 -4.56 3.44
CA GLN A 64 0.73 -4.41 2.82
C GLN A 64 0.52 -4.12 1.34
N ILE A 65 1.02 -2.99 0.86
CA ILE A 65 0.74 -2.49 -0.49
C ILE A 65 2.05 -2.31 -1.24
N TRP A 66 2.13 -2.88 -2.43
CA TRP A 66 3.24 -2.71 -3.37
C TRP A 66 2.75 -1.87 -4.56
N ASP A 67 3.30 -0.67 -4.74
CA ASP A 67 3.13 0.14 -5.95
C ASP A 67 4.23 -0.20 -6.95
N THR A 68 3.88 -0.60 -8.17
CA THR A 68 4.84 -1.01 -9.19
C THR A 68 5.00 0.03 -10.29
N ALA A 69 6.17 0.09 -10.89
CA ALA A 69 6.36 0.81 -12.15
C ALA A 69 5.34 0.34 -13.19
N GLY A 70 4.69 1.30 -13.86
CA GLY A 70 3.74 1.02 -14.95
C GLY A 70 4.38 1.01 -16.32
N GLN A 71 5.70 0.85 -16.41
CA GLN A 71 6.44 0.83 -17.66
C GLN A 71 6.90 -0.59 -17.93
N GLU A 72 6.35 -1.21 -18.97
CA GLU A 72 6.94 -2.43 -19.54
C GLU A 72 8.29 -2.06 -20.16
N ARG A 73 9.29 -2.91 -19.94
CA ARG A 73 10.58 -2.86 -20.62
C ARG A 73 10.61 -3.90 -21.72
#